data_AF-A0A1Y1REE4-F1
#
_entry.id   AF-A0A1Y1REE4-F1
#
_cell.length_a   1.000
_cell.length_b   1.000
_cell.length_c   1.000
_cell.angle_alpha   90.00
_cell.angle_beta   90.00
_cell.angle_gamma   90.00
#
_symmetry.space_group_name_H-M   'P 1'
#
loop_
_entity.id
_entity.type
_entity.pdbx_description
1 polymer ?
#
loop_
_entity_poly.entity_id
_entity_poly.type
_entity_poly.pdbx_seq_one_letter_code
_entity_poly.pdbx_strand_id
1 'polypeptide(L)'
;MAYSVDANLQKIRSTIMELGVSDWSDFHDLAATAIDDDLEVKWYRKASNAMGYDWRHTRFDSSLLLNSASQLLNLSCYKTFFLIYRYLAQDTTTELDAYGQQRNYWAKQYDDELIRVVEIGLDYDWNSSGSIDDYEKAVKRPVRRIKRV
;
A
#
# COMPACT_ATOMS: atom_id res chain seq x y z
N MET A 1 -8.99 -2.41 -8.73
CA MET A 1 -10.05 -1.91 -7.83
C MET A 1 -9.36 -1.17 -6.71
N ALA A 2 -9.80 0.03 -6.36
CA ALA A 2 -9.17 0.80 -5.31
C ALA A 2 -9.36 0.20 -3.90
N TYR A 3 -8.39 0.41 -3.02
CA TYR A 3 -8.44 -0.04 -1.61
C TYR A 3 -9.10 1.00 -0.68
N SER A 4 -9.37 2.22 -1.17
CA SER A 4 -10.05 3.27 -0.43
C SER A 4 -11.01 4.05 -1.35
N VAL A 5 -11.85 4.87 -0.74
CA VAL A 5 -12.84 5.75 -1.40
C VAL A 5 -12.86 7.10 -0.69
N ASP A 6 -13.47 8.12 -1.29
CA ASP A 6 -13.54 9.48 -0.76
C ASP A 6 -14.04 9.56 0.69
N ALA A 7 -15.03 8.74 1.04
CA ALA A 7 -15.54 8.66 2.42
C ALA A 7 -14.46 8.27 3.44
N ASN A 8 -13.43 7.52 3.03
CA ASN A 8 -12.29 7.19 3.88
C ASN A 8 -11.29 8.34 3.97
N LEU A 9 -11.09 9.10 2.89
CA LEU A 9 -10.28 10.32 2.94
C LEU A 9 -10.91 11.37 3.87
N GLN A 10 -12.22 11.57 3.80
CA GLN A 10 -12.94 12.51 4.65
C GLN A 10 -12.83 12.22 6.15
N LYS A 11 -12.69 10.94 6.54
CA LYS A 11 -12.43 10.55 7.93
C LYS A 11 -11.08 11.04 8.45
N ILE A 12 -10.08 11.12 7.57
CA ILE A 12 -8.73 11.60 7.92
C ILE A 12 -8.66 13.13 7.77
N ARG A 13 -9.24 13.66 6.70
CA ARG A 13 -9.30 15.09 6.40
C ARG A 13 -10.66 15.45 5.79
N SER A 14 -11.54 16.02 6.60
CA SER A 14 -12.90 16.39 6.18
C SER A 14 -12.95 17.42 5.05
N THR A 15 -11.98 18.35 5.01
CA THR A 15 -11.94 19.46 4.03
C THR A 15 -11.42 19.06 2.65
N ILE A 16 -11.13 17.77 2.40
CA ILE A 16 -10.53 17.32 1.14
C ILE A 16 -11.42 17.60 -0.08
N MET A 17 -12.74 17.56 0.08
CA MET A 17 -13.70 17.84 -1.01
C MET A 17 -13.90 19.34 -1.26
N GLU A 18 -13.45 20.20 -0.35
CA GLU A 18 -13.56 21.65 -0.49
C GLU A 18 -12.48 22.23 -1.43
N LEU A 19 -11.55 21.38 -1.91
CA LEU A 19 -10.44 21.76 -2.80
C LEU A 19 -10.86 21.91 -4.27
N GLY A 20 -12.17 22.00 -4.54
CA GLY A 20 -12.71 22.29 -5.88
C GLY A 20 -12.88 21.07 -6.79
N VAL A 21 -12.77 19.85 -6.25
CA VAL A 21 -12.94 18.60 -7.00
C VAL A 21 -14.09 17.79 -6.39
N SER A 22 -14.96 17.28 -7.26
CA SER A 22 -16.19 16.58 -6.89
C SER A 22 -15.96 15.11 -6.50
N ASP A 23 -14.89 14.50 -7.00
CA ASP A 23 -14.56 13.08 -6.84
C ASP A 23 -13.05 12.86 -7.06
N TRP A 24 -12.42 12.05 -6.21
CA TRP A 24 -11.01 11.68 -6.30
C TRP A 24 -10.79 10.22 -6.77
N SER A 25 -11.81 9.57 -7.34
CA SER A 25 -11.77 8.18 -7.82
C SER A 25 -10.56 7.84 -8.70
N ASP A 26 -10.20 8.70 -9.65
CA ASP A 26 -9.01 8.49 -10.50
C ASP A 26 -7.72 8.38 -9.67
N PHE A 27 -7.60 9.16 -8.60
CA PHE A 27 -6.45 9.13 -7.71
C PHE A 27 -6.44 7.89 -6.81
N HIS A 28 -7.62 7.38 -6.46
CA HIS A 28 -7.76 6.11 -5.75
C HIS A 28 -7.27 4.93 -6.61
N ASP A 29 -7.60 4.91 -7.89
CA ASP A 29 -7.13 3.86 -8.81
C ASP A 29 -5.62 3.97 -9.05
N LEU A 30 -5.09 5.18 -9.27
CA LEU A 30 -3.64 5.41 -9.37
C LEU A 30 -2.90 5.01 -8.09
N ALA A 31 -3.48 5.29 -6.92
CA ALA A 31 -2.91 4.87 -5.64
C ALA A 31 -2.87 3.35 -5.52
N ALA A 32 -3.92 2.65 -5.91
CA ALA A 32 -3.98 1.19 -5.87
C ALA A 32 -2.93 0.55 -6.77
N THR A 33 -2.78 1.01 -8.02
CA THR A 33 -1.72 0.52 -8.92
C THR A 33 -0.33 0.74 -8.34
N ALA A 34 -0.08 1.93 -7.78
CA ALA A 34 1.23 2.23 -7.19
C ALA A 34 1.52 1.39 -5.93
N ILE A 35 0.48 1.05 -5.14
CA ILE A 35 0.61 0.16 -3.99
C ILE A 35 0.90 -1.26 -4.45
N ASP A 36 0.22 -1.76 -5.48
CA ASP A 36 0.44 -3.10 -6.03
C ASP A 36 1.89 -3.26 -6.51
N ASP A 37 2.42 -2.27 -7.24
CA ASP A 37 3.83 -2.26 -7.68
C ASP A 37 4.81 -2.26 -6.47
N ASP A 38 4.54 -1.42 -5.47
CA ASP A 38 5.35 -1.33 -4.26
C ASP A 38 5.33 -2.65 -3.47
N LEU A 39 4.16 -3.29 -3.34
CA LEU A 39 3.98 -4.57 -2.65
C LEU A 39 4.68 -5.71 -3.41
N GLU A 40 4.59 -5.76 -4.73
CA GLU A 40 5.30 -6.76 -5.53
C GLU A 40 6.80 -6.70 -5.21
N VAL A 41 7.38 -5.51 -5.30
CA VAL A 41 8.83 -5.32 -5.17
C VAL A 41 9.30 -5.51 -3.72
N LYS A 42 8.63 -4.88 -2.75
CA LYS A 42 9.11 -4.79 -1.36
C LYS A 42 8.74 -6.00 -0.51
N TRP A 43 7.60 -6.63 -0.80
CA TRP A 43 7.04 -7.73 -0.01
C TRP A 43 6.98 -9.05 -0.78
N TYR A 44 6.25 -9.10 -1.90
CA TYR A 44 5.92 -10.37 -2.57
C TYR A 44 7.17 -11.16 -2.98
N ARG A 45 8.20 -10.49 -3.53
CA ARG A 45 9.48 -11.14 -3.88
C ARG A 45 10.18 -11.81 -2.70
N LYS A 46 10.02 -11.29 -1.49
CA LYS A 46 10.57 -11.91 -0.27
C LYS A 46 9.66 -13.01 0.25
N ALA A 47 8.35 -12.76 0.26
CA ALA A 47 7.35 -13.68 0.78
C ALA A 47 7.24 -14.96 -0.08
N SER A 48 7.22 -14.82 -1.41
CA SER A 48 7.21 -15.94 -2.36
C SER A 48 8.39 -16.89 -2.16
N ASN A 49 9.61 -16.34 -2.06
CA ASN A 49 10.81 -17.12 -1.77
C ASN A 49 10.71 -17.87 -0.43
N ALA A 50 10.10 -17.27 0.61
CA ALA A 50 9.91 -17.92 1.90
C ALA A 50 8.87 -19.06 1.84
N MET A 51 7.89 -18.95 0.95
CA MET A 51 6.87 -19.97 0.67
C MET A 51 7.35 -21.04 -0.32
N GLY A 52 8.48 -20.83 -0.99
CA GLY A 52 9.06 -21.76 -1.96
C GLY A 52 8.64 -21.51 -3.41
N TYR A 53 8.03 -20.35 -3.70
CA TYR A 53 7.68 -19.91 -5.05
C TYR A 53 8.78 -19.03 -5.65
N ASP A 54 8.99 -19.12 -6.97
CA ASP A 54 9.87 -18.21 -7.71
C ASP A 54 9.06 -17.05 -8.27
N TRP A 55 9.25 -15.86 -7.70
CA TRP A 55 8.60 -14.61 -8.10
C TRP A 55 8.81 -14.24 -9.58
N ARG A 56 9.80 -14.82 -10.27
CA ARG A 56 9.98 -14.62 -11.72
C ARG A 56 8.93 -15.35 -12.56
N HIS A 57 8.38 -16.44 -12.02
CA HIS A 57 7.42 -17.30 -12.69
C HIS A 57 6.00 -17.15 -12.12
N THR A 58 5.88 -16.89 -10.82
CA THR A 58 4.63 -16.52 -10.17
C THR A 58 4.64 -15.03 -9.91
N ARG A 59 3.78 -14.27 -10.60
CA ARG A 59 3.67 -12.82 -10.36
C ARG A 59 2.74 -12.55 -9.18
N PHE A 60 2.91 -11.38 -8.59
CA PHE A 60 1.96 -10.86 -7.60
C PHE A 60 0.59 -10.69 -8.25
N ASP A 61 -0.44 -11.15 -7.55
CA ASP A 61 -1.83 -10.97 -7.94
C ASP A 61 -2.58 -10.36 -6.75
N SER A 62 -3.05 -9.12 -6.91
CA SER A 62 -3.77 -8.41 -5.85
C SER A 62 -5.12 -9.04 -5.53
N SER A 63 -5.70 -9.86 -6.42
CA SER A 63 -6.94 -10.59 -6.14
C SER A 63 -6.79 -11.69 -5.08
N LEU A 64 -5.55 -12.14 -4.83
CA LEU A 64 -5.23 -13.13 -3.80
C LEU A 64 -5.02 -12.51 -2.41
N LEU A 65 -5.10 -11.17 -2.28
CA LEU A 65 -5.09 -10.48 -1.00
C LEU A 65 -6.51 -10.43 -0.41
N LEU A 66 -6.89 -11.49 0.30
CA LEU A 66 -8.26 -11.68 0.78
C LEU A 66 -8.72 -10.62 1.79
N ASN A 67 -7.78 -10.01 2.53
CA ASN A 67 -8.07 -8.96 3.51
C ASN A 67 -7.48 -7.58 3.12
N SER A 68 -7.17 -7.37 1.83
CA SER A 68 -6.57 -6.12 1.32
C SER A 68 -7.35 -4.86 1.71
N ALA A 69 -8.69 -4.89 1.64
CA ALA A 69 -9.54 -3.73 1.92
C ALA A 69 -9.37 -3.17 3.35
N SER A 70 -9.00 -4.01 4.32
CA SER A 70 -8.74 -3.58 5.69
C SER A 70 -7.26 -3.34 5.95
N GLN A 71 -6.39 -4.24 5.47
CA GLN A 71 -4.94 -4.17 5.70
C GLN A 71 -4.27 -3.00 4.96
N LEU A 72 -4.80 -2.61 3.79
CA LEU A 72 -4.22 -1.58 2.94
C LEU A 72 -4.99 -0.24 2.99
N LEU A 73 -6.04 -0.13 3.82
CA LEU A 73 -6.92 1.04 3.83
C LEU A 73 -6.17 2.35 4.10
N ASN A 74 -5.39 2.39 5.19
CA ASN A 74 -4.63 3.57 5.57
C ASN A 74 -3.55 3.90 4.53
N LEU A 75 -2.86 2.86 4.07
CA LEU A 75 -1.82 2.97 3.06
C LEU A 75 -2.37 3.61 1.76
N SER A 76 -3.54 3.13 1.33
CA SER A 76 -4.27 3.67 0.18
C SER A 76 -4.68 5.12 0.38
N CYS A 77 -5.23 5.47 1.53
CA CYS A 77 -5.55 6.85 1.85
C CYS A 77 -4.33 7.77 1.79
N TYR A 78 -3.21 7.39 2.41
CA TYR A 78 -1.98 8.19 2.40
C TYR A 78 -1.39 8.36 1.01
N LYS A 79 -1.39 7.29 0.21
CA LYS A 79 -0.95 7.37 -1.19
C LYS A 79 -1.84 8.28 -2.01
N THR A 80 -3.15 8.19 -1.82
CA THR A 80 -4.13 9.05 -2.50
C THR A 80 -3.91 10.51 -2.13
N PHE A 81 -3.75 10.84 -0.84
CA PHE A 81 -3.41 12.21 -0.42
C PHE A 81 -2.11 12.71 -1.04
N PHE A 82 -1.06 11.89 -1.05
CA PHE A 82 0.20 12.25 -1.69
C PHE A 82 -0.01 12.64 -3.16
N LEU A 83 -0.79 11.87 -3.91
CA LEU A 83 -1.05 12.16 -5.32
C LEU A 83 -1.90 13.43 -5.50
N ILE A 84 -2.93 13.62 -4.68
CA ILE A 84 -3.77 14.83 -4.69
C ILE A 84 -2.91 16.08 -4.43
N TYR A 85 -2.10 16.09 -3.36
CA TYR A 85 -1.26 17.25 -3.06
C TYR A 85 -0.13 17.44 -4.05
N ARG A 86 0.36 16.37 -4.70
CA ARG A 86 1.30 16.48 -5.81
C ARG A 86 0.65 17.15 -7.03
N TYR A 87 -0.62 16.87 -7.30
CA TYR A 87 -1.38 17.51 -8.37
C TYR A 87 -1.61 18.99 -8.06
N LEU A 88 -2.17 19.30 -6.88
CA LEU A 88 -2.43 20.69 -6.47
C LEU A 88 -1.17 21.57 -6.41
N ALA A 89 -0.02 20.99 -6.04
CA ALA A 89 1.24 21.72 -6.01
C ALA A 89 1.80 22.08 -7.41
N GLN A 90 1.31 21.47 -8.50
CA GLN A 90 1.76 21.77 -9.86
C GLN A 90 1.15 23.07 -10.41
N ASP A 91 -0.06 23.43 -9.97
CA ASP A 91 -0.79 24.60 -10.46
C ASP A 91 -0.40 25.92 -9.76
N THR A 92 0.36 25.85 -8.66
CA THR A 92 0.80 27.04 -7.91
C THR A 92 2.12 27.58 -8.44
N THR A 93 2.08 28.64 -9.25
CA THR A 93 3.28 29.38 -9.70
C THR A 93 3.84 30.35 -8.66
N THR A 94 3.18 30.56 -7.50
CA THR A 94 3.54 31.67 -6.60
C THR A 94 3.46 31.37 -5.09
N GLU A 95 2.73 30.35 -4.63
CA GLU A 95 2.66 29.96 -3.20
C GLU A 95 3.30 28.59 -2.96
N LEU A 96 4.60 28.60 -2.70
CA LEU A 96 5.47 27.44 -2.84
C LEU A 96 5.57 26.52 -1.62
N ASP A 97 4.77 26.65 -0.55
CA ASP A 97 5.10 25.96 0.71
C ASP A 97 4.02 25.03 1.29
N ALA A 98 2.74 25.42 1.35
CA ALA A 98 1.75 24.63 2.09
C ALA A 98 1.42 23.28 1.43
N TYR A 99 1.09 23.24 0.14
CA TYR A 99 0.77 21.98 -0.55
C TYR A 99 2.02 21.10 -0.74
N GLY A 100 3.19 21.71 -0.93
CA GLY A 100 4.47 21.00 -0.97
C GLY A 100 4.79 20.30 0.35
N GLN A 101 4.59 20.97 1.48
CA GLN A 101 4.74 20.38 2.82
C GLN A 101 3.73 19.25 3.06
N GLN A 102 2.47 19.44 2.68
CA GLN A 102 1.44 18.40 2.79
C GLN A 102 1.79 17.17 1.96
N ARG A 103 2.21 17.36 0.70
CA ARG A 103 2.70 16.28 -0.16
C ARG A 103 3.82 15.49 0.52
N ASN A 104 4.82 16.17 1.06
CA ASN A 104 5.96 15.52 1.72
C ASN A 104 5.54 14.78 2.99
N TYR A 105 4.62 15.36 3.77
CA TYR A 105 4.05 14.72 4.95
C TYR A 105 3.35 13.40 4.59
N TRP A 106 2.46 13.41 3.59
CA TRP A 106 1.73 12.20 3.18
C TRP A 106 2.64 11.17 2.51
N ALA A 107 3.66 11.60 1.77
CA ALA A 107 4.70 10.69 1.26
C ALA A 107 5.41 9.95 2.41
N LYS A 108 5.79 10.67 3.48
CA LYS A 108 6.40 10.07 4.66
C LYS A 108 5.44 9.11 5.38
N GLN A 109 4.19 9.50 5.59
CA GLN A 109 3.19 8.63 6.21
C GLN A 109 2.96 7.35 5.40
N TYR A 110 2.95 7.46 4.07
CA TYR A 110 2.87 6.32 3.18
C TYR A 110 4.06 5.37 3.35
N ASP A 111 5.29 5.90 3.34
CA ASP A 111 6.49 5.07 3.48
C ASP A 111 6.54 4.35 4.85
N ASP A 112 6.21 5.07 5.92
CA ASP A 112 6.18 4.54 7.29
C ASP A 112 5.11 3.42 7.41
N GLU A 113 3.90 3.63 6.88
CA GLU A 113 2.83 2.62 6.90
C GLU A 113 3.14 1.43 5.98
N LEU A 114 3.79 1.65 4.83
CA LEU A 114 4.20 0.58 3.92
C LEU A 114 5.18 -0.37 4.62
N ILE A 115 6.18 0.17 5.30
CA ILE A 115 7.14 -0.64 6.07
C ILE A 115 6.39 -1.47 7.11
N ARG A 116 5.49 -0.84 7.87
CA ARG A 116 4.68 -1.52 8.88
C ARG A 116 3.85 -2.66 8.29
N VAL A 117 3.14 -2.43 7.19
CA VAL A 117 2.33 -3.46 6.51
C VAL A 117 3.19 -4.63 6.05
N VAL A 118 4.35 -4.34 5.46
CA VAL A 118 5.30 -5.38 5.01
C VAL A 118 5.87 -6.19 6.18
N GLU A 119 6.13 -5.56 7.32
CA GLU A 119 6.64 -6.22 8.53
C GLU A 119 5.59 -7.10 9.23
N ILE A 120 4.35 -6.63 9.30
CA ILE A 120 3.21 -7.42 9.82
C ILE A 120 2.96 -8.62 8.91
N GLY A 121 3.10 -8.42 7.60
CA GLY A 121 2.72 -9.39 6.58
C GLY A 121 1.31 -9.13 6.06
N LEU A 122 1.03 -9.73 4.91
CA LEU A 122 -0.26 -9.63 4.23
C LEU A 122 -0.91 -10.99 4.15
N ASP A 123 -2.23 -10.98 4.27
CA ASP A 123 -3.08 -12.15 4.15
C ASP A 123 -3.25 -12.52 2.67
N TYR A 124 -2.27 -13.26 2.17
CA TYR A 124 -2.19 -13.68 0.77
C TYR A 124 -2.44 -15.18 0.62
N ASP A 125 -3.39 -15.51 -0.23
CA ASP A 125 -3.78 -16.88 -0.55
C ASP A 125 -2.82 -17.47 -1.59
N TRP A 126 -1.83 -18.22 -1.11
CA TRP A 126 -0.77 -18.77 -1.95
C TRP A 126 -1.22 -19.96 -2.77
N ASN A 127 -2.25 -20.67 -2.32
CA ASN A 127 -2.78 -21.86 -3.01
C ASN A 127 -4.09 -21.59 -3.78
N SER A 128 -4.58 -20.34 -3.76
CA SER A 128 -5.83 -19.91 -4.39
C SER A 128 -7.05 -20.69 -3.88
N SER A 129 -7.07 -21.05 -2.60
CA SER A 129 -8.16 -21.79 -1.96
C SER A 129 -9.38 -20.94 -1.60
N GLY A 130 -9.23 -19.61 -1.56
CA GLY A 130 -10.24 -18.68 -1.07
C GLY A 130 -10.23 -18.49 0.45
N SER A 131 -9.23 -19.01 1.15
CA SER A 131 -9.05 -18.85 2.60
C SER A 131 -7.57 -18.72 2.95
N ILE A 132 -7.27 -18.08 4.09
CA ILE A 132 -5.90 -17.97 4.60
C ILE A 132 -5.66 -19.01 5.69
N ASP A 133 -4.82 -19.98 5.38
CA ASP A 133 -4.39 -21.02 6.31
C ASP A 133 -3.27 -20.52 7.24
N ASP A 134 -3.12 -21.16 8.40
CA ASP A 134 -2.11 -20.76 9.40
C ASP A 134 -0.67 -20.86 8.86
N TYR A 135 -0.40 -21.78 7.92
CA TYR A 135 0.92 -21.91 7.30
C TYR A 135 1.24 -20.77 6.32
N GLU A 136 0.22 -20.05 5.84
CA GLU A 136 0.36 -18.90 4.93
C GLU A 136 0.62 -17.61 5.70
N LYS A 137 0.06 -17.49 6.92
CA LYS A 137 0.34 -16.39 7.85
C LYS A 137 1.73 -16.46 8.45
N ALA A 138 2.27 -17.67 8.61
CA ALA A 138 3.55 -17.88 9.24
C ALA A 138 4.68 -17.55 8.25
N VAL A 139 5.18 -16.31 8.31
CA VAL A 139 6.52 -15.99 7.77
C VAL A 139 7.50 -16.98 8.42
N LYS A 140 7.97 -17.97 7.66
CA LYS A 140 9.00 -18.91 8.10
C LYS A 140 10.25 -18.09 8.41
N ARG A 141 10.44 -17.70 9.67
CA ARG A 141 11.67 -17.05 10.11
C ARG A 141 12.83 -17.96 9.71
N PRO A 142 13.84 -17.47 8.99
CA PRO A 142 14.96 -18.32 8.62
C PRO A 142 15.58 -18.84 9.91
N VAL A 143 15.64 -20.16 10.05
CA VAL A 143 16.29 -20.82 11.19
C VAL A 143 17.74 -20.37 11.16
N ARG A 144 18.13 -19.49 12.10
CA ARG A 144 19.53 -19.08 12.25
C ARG A 144 20.33 -20.33 12.56
N ARG A 145 21.10 -20.80 11.58
CA ARG A 145 22.02 -21.93 11.73
C ARG A 145 23.14 -21.49 12.66
N ILE A 146 23.02 -21.80 13.95
CA ILE A 146 24.08 -21.56 14.93
C ILE A 146 25.26 -22.45 14.51
N LYS A 147 26.35 -21.84 14.03
CA LYS A 147 27.62 -22.55 13.88
C LYS A 147 28.07 -22.93 15.30
N ARG A 148 28.09 -24.23 15.61
CA ARG A 148 28.81 -24.73 16.79
C ARG A 148 30.30 -24.42 16.55
N VAL A 149 30.88 -23.65 17.47
CA VAL A 149 32.33 -23.43 17.60
C VAL A 149 32.93 -24.62 18.34
#